data_AF-A0A368TZX2-F1
#
_entry.id   AF-A0A368TZX2-F1
#
_cell.length_a   1.000
_cell.length_b   1.000
_cell.length_c   1.000
_cell.angle_alpha   90.00
_cell.angle_beta   90.00
_cell.angle_gamma   90.00
#
_symmetry.space_group_name_H-M   'P 1'
#
loop_
_entity.id
_entity.type
_entity.pdbx_description
1 polymer ?
#
loop_
_entity_poly.entity_id
_entity_poly.type
_entity_poly.pdbx_seq_one_letter_code
_entity_poly.pdbx_strand_id
1 'polypeptide(L)'
;MAAIDYLNRLGLHVEPLPGNRISVWPVDNITSDVRVWIREHKPDLLRELLAANDNTRIAWRVVRNGKPMTMLGKVMTYEEALESAQGRWPRDDIRVEHNY
;
A
#
# COMPACT_ATOMS: atom_id res chain seq x y z
N MET A 1 0.68 19.96 5.52
CA MET A 1 1.20 19.59 4.19
C MET A 1 1.68 18.15 4.31
N ALA A 2 1.17 17.24 3.48
CA ALA A 2 1.49 15.82 3.62
C ALA A 2 2.98 15.59 3.34
N ALA A 3 3.60 14.61 4.01
CA ALA A 3 4.99 14.24 3.80
C ALA A 3 5.23 13.77 2.34
N ILE A 4 4.24 13.09 1.75
CA ILE A 4 4.24 12.70 0.33
C ILE A 4 4.22 13.93 -0.59
N ASP A 5 3.39 14.94 -0.29
CA ASP A 5 3.31 16.17 -1.10
C ASP A 5 4.65 16.93 -1.13
N TYR A 6 5.38 16.91 -0.01
CA TYR A 6 6.71 17.51 0.06
C TYR A 6 7.67 16.83 -0.93
N LEU A 7 7.71 15.50 -0.96
CA LEU A 7 8.55 14.74 -1.90
C LEU A 7 8.12 14.95 -3.35
N ASN A 8 6.82 14.93 -3.63
CA ASN A 8 6.29 15.16 -4.97
C ASN A 8 6.70 16.54 -5.53
N ARG A 9 6.71 17.59 -4.69
CA ARG A 9 7.15 18.93 -5.11
C ARG A 9 8.65 19.02 -5.39
N LEU A 10 9.45 18.14 -4.79
CA LEU A 10 10.87 17.97 -5.12
C LEU A 10 11.08 17.09 -6.37
N GLY A 11 10.01 16.66 -7.03
CA GLY A 11 10.08 15.73 -8.16
C GLY A 11 10.55 14.34 -7.74
N LEU A 12 10.29 13.95 -6.49
CA LEU A 12 10.61 12.64 -5.96
C LEU A 12 9.34 11.81 -5.83
N HIS A 13 9.42 10.60 -6.37
CA HIS A 13 8.43 9.56 -6.21
C HIS A 13 8.80 8.68 -5.02
N VAL A 14 7.78 8.23 -4.30
CA VAL A 14 7.96 7.34 -3.15
C VAL A 14 6.93 6.21 -3.22
N GLU A 15 7.39 4.99 -2.99
CA GLU A 15 6.53 3.80 -2.85
C GLU A 15 6.87 3.04 -1.56
N PRO A 16 5.86 2.46 -0.89
CA PRO A 16 6.11 1.51 0.19
C PRO A 16 6.67 0.21 -0.37
N LEU A 17 7.61 -0.37 0.37
CA LEU A 17 8.19 -1.69 0.14
C LEU A 17 7.87 -2.60 1.33
N PRO A 18 7.80 -3.92 1.12
CA PRO A 18 7.54 -4.88 2.19
C PRO A 18 8.48 -4.71 3.39
N GLY A 19 7.92 -4.85 4.59
CA GLY A 19 8.67 -4.78 5.85
C GLY A 19 8.99 -3.35 6.31
N ASN A 20 8.03 -2.41 6.19
CA ASN A 20 8.19 -1.00 6.59
C ASN A 20 9.39 -0.32 5.92
N ARG A 21 9.57 -0.61 4.63
CA ARG A 21 10.60 0.03 3.81
C ARG A 21 9.92 1.00 2.85
N ILE A 22 10.69 1.97 2.36
CA ILE A 22 10.24 2.90 1.31
C ILE A 22 11.30 2.92 0.23
N SER A 23 10.86 2.95 -1.01
CA SER A 23 11.67 3.22 -2.19
C SER A 23 11.46 4.69 -2.57
N VAL A 24 12.52 5.41 -2.90
CA VAL A 24 12.47 6.82 -3.32
C VAL A 24 13.34 7.00 -4.57
N TRP A 25 12.80 7.64 -5.62
CA TRP A 25 13.49 7.90 -6.89
C TRP A 25 12.94 9.16 -7.57
N PRO A 26 13.62 9.77 -8.55
CA PRO A 26 14.95 9.46 -9.09
C PRO A 26 16.10 9.84 -8.14
N VAL A 27 17.20 9.08 -8.17
CA VAL A 27 18.36 9.27 -7.27
C VAL A 27 19.01 10.64 -7.46
N ASP A 28 18.97 11.19 -8.68
CA ASP A 28 19.56 12.49 -9.02
C ASP A 28 18.97 13.65 -8.22
N ASN A 29 17.71 13.53 -7.80
CA ASN A 29 17.00 14.55 -7.00
C ASN A 29 17.14 14.31 -5.48
N ILE A 30 17.79 13.22 -5.06
CA ILE A 30 17.96 12.87 -3.64
C ILE A 30 19.23 13.53 -3.11
N THR A 31 19.10 14.77 -2.65
CA THR A 31 20.18 15.49 -1.96
C THR A 31 20.44 14.91 -0.56
N SER A 32 21.58 15.23 0.04
CA SER A 32 21.93 14.81 1.40
C SER A 32 20.90 15.28 2.44
N ASP A 33 20.39 16.50 2.31
CA ASP A 33 19.40 17.08 3.22
C ASP A 33 18.07 16.33 3.11
N VAL A 34 17.65 15.99 1.89
CA VAL A 34 16.46 15.18 1.64
C VAL A 34 16.60 13.79 2.26
N ARG A 35 17.79 13.17 2.22
CA ARG A 35 18.03 11.87 2.89
C ARG A 35 17.86 11.93 4.39
N VAL A 36 18.33 13.00 5.03
CA VAL A 36 18.16 13.22 6.47
C VAL A 36 16.67 13.40 6.78
N TRP A 37 16.00 14.27 6.02
CA TRP A 37 14.58 14.53 6.19
C TRP A 37 13.72 13.26 6.03
N ILE A 38 13.98 12.44 5.00
CA ILE A 38 13.26 11.16 4.77
C ILE A 38 13.44 10.21 5.95
N ARG A 39 14.62 10.16 6.57
CA ARG A 39 14.88 9.29 7.72
C ARG A 39 14.09 9.73 8.95
N GLU A 40 14.04 11.03 9.20
CA GLU A 40 13.30 11.61 10.33
C GLU A 40 11.79 11.44 10.16
N HIS A 41 11.27 11.62 8.94
CA HIS A 41 9.84 11.56 8.62
C HIS A 41 9.39 10.19 8.10
N LYS A 42 10.24 9.15 8.19
CA LYS A 42 9.93 7.80 7.71
C LYS A 42 8.63 7.22 8.29
N PRO A 43 8.33 7.35 9.59
CA PRO A 43 7.08 6.83 10.15
C PRO A 43 5.84 7.49 9.54
N ASP A 44 5.88 8.80 9.35
CA ASP A 44 4.79 9.56 8.74
C ASP A 44 4.63 9.25 7.26
N LEU A 45 5.74 9.15 6.51
CA LEU A 45 5.74 8.70 5.12
C LEU A 45 5.10 7.32 4.99
N LEU A 46 5.46 6.36 5.84
CA LEU A 46 4.84 5.04 5.82
C LEU A 46 3.35 5.10 6.13
N ARG A 47 2.94 5.89 7.13
CA ARG A 47 1.53 6.05 7.49
C ARG A 47 0.71 6.62 6.33
N GLU A 48 1.22 7.67 5.68
CA GLU A 48 0.57 8.30 4.53
C GLU A 48 0.58 7.38 3.30
N LEU A 49 1.69 6.67 3.04
CA LEU A 49 1.81 5.76 1.89
C LEU A 49 0.93 4.54 2.03
N LEU A 50 0.84 3.99 3.24
CA LEU A 50 -0.09 2.93 3.55
C LEU A 50 -1.51 3.44 3.32
N ALA A 51 -1.91 4.58 3.91
CA ALA A 51 -3.25 5.14 3.68
C ALA A 51 -3.56 5.44 2.20
N ALA A 52 -2.57 5.86 1.40
CA ALA A 52 -2.76 6.13 -0.03
C ALA A 52 -2.84 4.86 -0.88
N ASN A 53 -2.04 3.82 -0.59
CA ASN A 53 -2.02 2.54 -1.30
C ASN A 53 -3.03 1.52 -0.77
N ASP A 54 -3.71 1.82 0.33
CA ASP A 54 -4.73 0.96 0.91
C ASP A 54 -6.08 1.07 0.20
N ASN A 55 -6.29 2.17 -0.52
CA ASN A 55 -7.64 2.52 -0.91
C ASN A 55 -8.14 1.73 -2.11
N THR A 56 -7.32 1.30 -3.07
CA THR A 56 -7.83 0.44 -4.15
C THR A 56 -6.76 -0.43 -4.81
N ARG A 57 -7.09 -1.70 -5.09
CA ARG A 57 -6.20 -2.67 -5.78
C ARG A 57 -6.98 -3.57 -6.73
N ILE A 58 -6.31 -4.07 -7.76
CA ILE A 58 -6.85 -5.04 -8.74
C ILE A 58 -6.70 -6.49 -8.23
N ALA A 59 -5.68 -6.75 -7.43
CA ALA A 59 -5.34 -8.06 -6.91
C ALA A 59 -5.35 -8.05 -5.37
N TRP A 60 -6.09 -9.00 -4.80
CA TRP A 60 -6.28 -9.16 -3.36
C TRP A 60 -5.88 -10.55 -2.92
N ARG A 61 -5.19 -10.65 -1.77
CA ARG A 61 -4.90 -11.94 -1.15
C ARG A 61 -6.08 -12.32 -0.27
N VAL A 62 -6.66 -13.48 -0.51
CA VAL A 62 -7.85 -13.98 0.18
C VAL A 62 -7.55 -15.34 0.79
N VAL A 63 -7.88 -15.53 2.06
CA VAL A 63 -7.83 -16.82 2.74
C VAL A 63 -9.23 -17.40 2.78
N ARG A 64 -9.41 -18.56 2.15
CA ARG A 64 -10.68 -19.29 2.07
C ARG A 64 -10.55 -20.60 2.82
N ASN A 65 -11.31 -20.79 3.92
CA ASN A 65 -11.22 -21.96 4.79
C ASN A 65 -9.78 -22.30 5.19
N GLY A 66 -8.99 -21.27 5.51
CA GLY A 66 -7.57 -21.39 5.88
C GLY A 66 -6.60 -21.58 4.71
N LYS A 67 -7.06 -21.61 3.45
CA LYS A 67 -6.20 -21.72 2.27
C LYS A 67 -6.04 -20.37 1.57
N PRO A 68 -4.81 -19.86 1.42
CA PRO A 68 -4.59 -18.57 0.79
C PRO A 68 -4.64 -18.67 -0.73
N MET A 69 -5.28 -17.71 -1.38
CA MET A 69 -5.40 -17.57 -2.83
C MET A 69 -5.36 -16.11 -3.25
N THR A 70 -5.05 -15.84 -4.51
CA THR A 70 -5.08 -14.48 -5.07
C THR A 70 -6.37 -14.30 -5.85
N MET A 71 -7.14 -13.28 -5.49
CA MET A 71 -8.37 -12.88 -6.16
C MET A 71 -8.09 -11.65 -7.03
N LEU A 72 -8.37 -11.76 -8.33
CA LEU A 72 -8.30 -10.64 -9.26
C LEU A 72 -9.70 -10.05 -9.49
N GLY A 73 -9.77 -8.75 -9.72
CA GLY A 73 -11.01 -8.09 -10.11
C GLY A 73 -10.78 -6.67 -10.61
N LYS A 74 -11.77 -5.80 -10.44
CA LYS A 74 -11.62 -4.38 -10.72
C LYS A 74 -10.76 -3.70 -9.66
N VAL A 75 -10.31 -2.48 -9.93
CA VAL A 75 -9.75 -1.59 -8.91
C VAL A 75 -10.82 -1.45 -7.81
N MET A 76 -10.57 -2.04 -6.65
CA MET A 76 -11.54 -2.15 -5.56
C MET A 76 -10.87 -1.92 -4.21
N THR A 77 -11.59 -1.34 -3.25
CA THR A 77 -11.14 -1.16 -1.86
C THR A 77 -11.03 -2.51 -1.13
N TYR A 78 -10.46 -2.52 0.08
CA TYR A 78 -10.48 -3.70 0.94
C TYR A 78 -11.90 -4.20 1.22
N GLU A 79 -12.82 -3.28 1.54
CA GLU A 79 -14.21 -3.62 1.87
C GLU A 79 -14.93 -4.22 0.64
N GLU A 80 -14.74 -3.61 -0.53
CA GLU A 80 -15.29 -4.12 -1.80
C GLU A 80 -14.68 -5.47 -2.18
N ALA A 81 -13.40 -5.69 -1.88
CA ALA A 81 -12.75 -6.99 -2.07
C ALA A 81 -13.31 -8.05 -1.13
N LEU A 82 -13.54 -7.70 0.13
CA LEU A 82 -14.14 -8.61 1.11
C LEU A 82 -15.57 -8.97 0.70
N GLU A 83 -16.39 -7.98 0.34
CA GLU A 83 -17.75 -8.21 -0.15
C GLU A 83 -17.74 -9.07 -1.42
N SER A 84 -16.86 -8.78 -2.38
CA SER A 84 -16.73 -9.58 -3.60
C SER A 84 -16.32 -11.03 -3.30
N ALA A 85 -15.41 -11.24 -2.35
CA ALA A 85 -14.97 -12.58 -1.95
C ALA A 85 -16.09 -13.35 -1.22
N GLN A 86 -16.81 -12.69 -0.31
CA GLN A 86 -17.97 -13.26 0.39
C GLN A 86 -19.11 -13.59 -0.57
N GLY A 87 -19.39 -12.74 -1.56
CA GLY A 87 -20.38 -13.01 -2.60
C GLY A 87 -20.01 -14.20 -3.50
N ARG A 88 -18.72 -14.41 -3.77
CA ARG A 88 -18.22 -15.56 -4.55
C ARG A 88 -18.27 -16.87 -3.76
N TRP A 89 -18.08 -16.81 -2.44
CA TRP A 89 -18.02 -17.98 -1.56
C TRP A 89 -18.83 -17.77 -0.27
N PRO A 90 -20.17 -17.70 -0.37
CA PRO A 90 -21.02 -17.29 0.75
C PRO A 90 -21.11 -18.29 1.91
N ARG A 91 -20.54 -19.49 1.76
CA ARG A 91 -20.57 -20.56 2.77
C ARG A 91 -19.21 -20.85 3.40
N ASP A 92 -18.17 -20.14 2.97
CA ASP A 92 -16.80 -20.38 3.42
C ASP A 92 -16.36 -19.30 4.42
N ASP A 93 -15.40 -19.63 5.28
CA ASP A 93 -14.70 -18.61 6.09
C ASP A 93 -13.75 -17.85 5.16
N ILE A 94 -14.05 -16.56 4.96
CA ILE A 94 -13.33 -15.67 4.04
C ILE A 94 -12.65 -14.56 4.82
N ARG A 95 -11.35 -14.40 4.59
CA ARG A 95 -10.55 -13.27 5.09
C ARG A 95 -9.77 -12.66 3.92
N VAL A 96 -9.68 -11.34 3.89
CA VAL A 96 -8.83 -10.63 2.93
C VAL A 96 -7.61 -10.12 3.68
N GLU A 97 -6.41 -10.29 3.13
CA GLU A 97 -5.17 -9.85 3.75
C GLU A 97 -4.70 -8.51 3.14
N HIS A 98 -4.32 -7.57 4.00
CA HIS A 98 -3.53 -6.42 3.59
C HIS A 98 -2.09 -6.88 3.39
N ASN A 99 -1.65 -6.96 2.13
CA ASN A 99 -0.23 -7.07 1.86
C ASN A 99 0.40 -5.70 2.18
N TYR A 100 1.14 -5.66 3.29
CA TYR A 100 1.94 -4.53 3.78
C TYR A 100 3.24 -4.33 2.99
#